data_AF-A0A9N9E115-F1
#
_entry.id   AF-A0A9N9E115-F1
#
_cell.length_a   1.000
_cell.length_b   1.000
_cell.length_c   1.000
_cell.angle_alpha   90.00
_cell.angle_beta   90.00
_cell.angle_gamma   90.00
#
_symmetry.space_group_name_H-M   'P 1'
#
loop_
_entity.id
_entity.type
_entity.pdbx_description
1 polymer ?
#
loop_
_entity_poly.entity_id
_entity_poly.type
_entity_poly.pdbx_seq_one_letter_code
_entity_poly.pdbx_strand_id
1 'polypeptide(L)'
;MLKGKRPGILLVENYENNCHKERRVVILFIFNEKMDDNSTKAYDDLLSRLTESSKLRLKDEALCYGLPYGTFGTIDWFITIVEIALTYANIPLYSPWKWGKKYERPKPRELLLKSAKVILPVIYSIVTCHTNWTTVLIAIGQLIPWSIKIANDGYASKVGDDLEKTYRVCGLSLTVILHMIGWIGLGAIIFDPYKNAVEIAAMMIFTTAYLICYHMCCWKYMCKCFHPYPCCLIVFFYVIVTTHILALHFFLAKINNNMNGLPPNIASKISAIIFFIGK
;
A
#
# COMPACT_ATOMS: atom_id res chain seq x y z
N MET A 1 4.38 -41.50 31.09
CA MET A 1 4.84 -40.81 29.85
C MET A 1 3.64 -40.18 29.15
N LEU A 2 3.33 -38.91 29.43
CA LEU A 2 2.34 -38.13 28.68
C LEU A 2 3.09 -37.36 27.59
N LYS A 3 3.10 -37.89 26.36
CA LYS A 3 3.61 -37.16 25.19
C LYS A 3 2.64 -36.03 24.86
N GLY A 4 3.21 -34.83 24.76
CA GLY A 4 2.51 -33.54 24.76
C GLY A 4 1.43 -33.38 23.70
N LYS A 5 0.26 -32.94 24.16
CA LYS A 5 -0.79 -32.32 23.32
C LYS A 5 -0.81 -30.83 23.66
N ARG A 6 -0.72 -29.96 22.65
CA ARG A 6 -0.90 -28.51 22.84
C ARG A 6 -2.41 -28.19 22.81
N PRO A 7 -2.93 -27.42 23.77
CA PRO A 7 -4.29 -26.90 23.71
C PRO A 7 -4.40 -25.86 22.58
N GLY A 8 -5.50 -25.90 21.82
CA GLY A 8 -5.86 -24.86 20.85
C GLY A 8 -6.87 -23.90 21.49
N ILE A 9 -6.59 -22.60 21.47
CA ILE A 9 -7.50 -21.58 21.98
C ILE A 9 -8.25 -20.97 20.79
N LEU A 10 -9.59 -21.02 20.80
CA LEU A 10 -10.41 -20.38 19.77
C LEU A 10 -11.11 -19.15 20.34
N LEU A 11 -10.60 -17.97 20.01
CA LEU A 11 -11.24 -16.68 20.34
C LEU A 11 -12.38 -16.37 19.36
N VAL A 12 -13.62 -16.28 19.82
CA VAL A 12 -14.78 -15.88 19.03
C VAL A 12 -15.17 -14.47 19.44
N GLU A 13 -14.99 -13.48 18.56
CA GLU A 13 -15.52 -12.13 18.79
C GLU A 13 -16.96 -12.06 18.27
N ASN A 14 -17.90 -11.66 19.12
CA ASN A 14 -19.28 -11.45 18.72
C ASN A 14 -19.47 -9.97 18.35
N TYR A 15 -19.78 -9.68 17.09
CA TYR A 15 -20.06 -8.32 16.61
C TYR A 15 -21.57 -8.10 16.62
N GLU A 16 -22.08 -7.39 17.63
CA GLU A 16 -23.44 -6.85 17.58
C GLU A 16 -23.42 -5.50 16.86
N ASN A 17 -24.13 -5.43 15.73
CA ASN A 17 -24.37 -4.21 14.97
C ASN A 17 -25.30 -3.27 15.74
N ASN A 18 -24.77 -2.49 16.68
CA ASN A 18 -25.40 -1.26 17.15
C ASN A 18 -24.36 -0.27 17.67
N CYS A 19 -24.57 1.00 17.34
CA CYS A 19 -23.59 2.10 17.24
C CYS A 19 -22.87 2.51 18.56
N HIS A 20 -23.06 1.78 19.65
CA HIS A 20 -22.30 1.93 20.90
C HIS A 20 -22.40 0.62 21.70
N LYS A 21 -21.36 -0.24 21.72
CA LYS A 21 -21.02 -1.11 22.87
C LYS A 21 -19.80 -2.02 22.72
N GLU A 22 -19.31 -2.40 23.89
CA GLU A 22 -18.16 -3.24 24.26
C GLU A 22 -17.94 -4.49 23.41
N ARG A 23 -16.66 -4.76 23.09
CA ARG A 23 -16.21 -6.04 22.54
C ARG A 23 -16.38 -7.14 23.59
N ARG A 24 -17.27 -8.09 23.36
CA ARG A 24 -17.31 -9.35 24.11
C ARG A 24 -16.51 -10.40 23.35
N VAL A 25 -15.35 -10.74 23.89
CA VAL A 25 -14.52 -11.84 23.42
C VAL A 25 -15.03 -13.11 24.10
N VAL A 26 -15.66 -14.01 23.35
CA VAL A 26 -16.04 -15.34 23.83
C VAL A 26 -14.86 -16.28 23.57
N ILE A 27 -14.15 -16.67 24.62
CA ILE A 27 -13.05 -17.63 24.50
C ILE A 27 -13.64 -19.05 24.55
N LEU A 28 -13.66 -19.74 23.41
CA LEU A 28 -14.02 -21.16 23.37
C LEU A 28 -12.74 -22.01 23.58
N PHE A 29 -12.70 -22.75 24.67
CA PHE A 29 -11.66 -23.73 24.94
C PHE A 29 -12.07 -25.08 24.33
N ILE A 30 -11.38 -25.50 23.29
CA ILE A 30 -11.60 -26.83 22.69
C ILE A 30 -10.51 -27.76 23.23
N PHE A 31 -10.89 -28.64 24.16
CA PHE A 31 -9.99 -29.65 24.70
C PHE A 31 -9.89 -30.85 23.73
N ASN A 32 -8.64 -31.25 23.48
CA ASN A 32 -8.22 -32.17 22.44
C ASN A 32 -8.45 -33.65 22.82
N GLU A 33 -9.71 -34.05 22.84
CA GLU A 33 -10.09 -35.43 22.53
C GLU A 33 -10.42 -35.53 21.05
N LYS A 34 -10.21 -36.73 20.49
CA LYS A 34 -10.38 -37.05 19.07
C LYS A 34 -11.75 -36.52 18.62
N MET A 35 -11.78 -35.42 17.86
CA MET A 35 -13.04 -34.88 17.35
C MET A 35 -13.71 -35.95 16.51
N ASP A 36 -14.96 -36.24 16.81
CA ASP A 36 -15.80 -37.03 15.92
C ASP A 36 -16.08 -36.22 14.64
N ASP A 37 -16.48 -36.91 13.57
CA ASP A 37 -16.73 -36.27 12.27
C ASP A 37 -17.78 -35.14 12.36
N ASN A 38 -18.69 -35.22 13.34
CA ASN A 38 -19.67 -34.17 13.62
C ASN A 38 -19.02 -32.91 14.22
N SER A 39 -18.06 -33.05 15.12
CA SER A 39 -17.30 -31.92 15.67
C SER A 39 -16.40 -31.27 14.63
N THR A 40 -15.82 -32.05 13.72
CA THR A 40 -15.05 -31.50 12.58
C THR A 40 -15.95 -30.67 11.66
N LYS A 41 -17.13 -31.18 11.30
CA LYS A 41 -18.10 -30.45 10.47
C LYS A 41 -18.60 -29.17 11.15
N ALA A 42 -18.84 -29.20 12.45
CA ALA A 42 -19.24 -28.02 13.22
C ALA A 42 -18.12 -26.97 13.31
N TYR A 43 -16.86 -27.42 13.44
CA TYR A 43 -15.69 -26.54 13.40
C TYR A 43 -15.52 -25.88 12.03
N ASP A 44 -15.66 -26.65 10.94
CA ASP A 44 -15.56 -26.12 9.58
C ASP A 44 -16.68 -25.12 9.27
N ASP A 45 -17.92 -25.39 9.71
CA ASP A 45 -19.03 -24.44 9.60
C ASP A 45 -18.75 -23.14 10.37
N LEU A 46 -18.27 -23.26 11.62
CA LEU A 46 -17.89 -22.09 12.43
C LEU A 46 -16.75 -21.28 11.77
N LEU A 47 -15.72 -21.95 11.26
CA LEU A 47 -14.59 -21.32 10.58
C LEU A 47 -15.06 -20.61 9.31
N SER A 48 -16.00 -21.21 8.56
CA SER A 48 -16.59 -20.59 7.37
C SER A 48 -17.37 -19.32 7.70
N ARG A 49 -18.18 -19.34 8.77
CA ARG A 49 -18.95 -18.16 9.25
C ARG A 49 -18.05 -17.06 9.79
N LEU A 50 -16.99 -17.41 10.52
CA LEU A 50 -15.98 -16.44 10.98
C LEU A 50 -15.26 -15.80 9.80
N THR A 51 -14.96 -16.58 8.75
CA THR A 51 -14.35 -16.09 7.52
C THR A 51 -15.30 -15.19 6.72
N GLU A 52 -16.60 -15.47 6.73
CA GLU A 52 -17.60 -14.64 6.08
C GLU A 52 -17.81 -13.32 6.83
N SER A 53 -17.87 -13.36 8.16
CA SER A 53 -17.96 -12.18 9.03
C SER A 53 -16.74 -11.26 8.87
N SER A 54 -15.52 -11.81 8.82
CA SER A 54 -14.32 -11.02 8.58
C SER A 54 -14.29 -10.39 7.19
N LYS A 55 -14.77 -11.11 6.15
CA LYS A 55 -14.91 -10.55 4.80
C LYS A 55 -15.91 -9.41 4.73
N LEU A 56 -17.06 -9.52 5.41
CA LEU A 56 -18.06 -8.46 5.50
C LEU A 56 -17.48 -7.23 6.18
N ARG A 57 -16.78 -7.41 7.31
CA ARG A 57 -16.11 -6.33 8.02
C ARG A 57 -15.07 -5.63 7.14
N LEU A 58 -14.20 -6.39 6.47
CA LEU A 58 -13.20 -5.84 5.55
C LEU A 58 -13.84 -5.07 4.39
N LYS A 59 -14.99 -5.54 3.89
CA LYS A 59 -15.73 -4.85 2.83
C LYS A 59 -16.29 -3.52 3.31
N ASP A 60 -16.96 -3.50 4.46
CA ASP A 60 -17.51 -2.27 5.03
C ASP A 60 -16.41 -1.26 5.37
N GLU A 61 -15.30 -1.75 5.90
CA GLU A 61 -14.10 -0.97 6.16
C GLU A 61 -13.44 -0.42 4.88
N ALA A 62 -13.54 -1.12 3.75
CA ALA A 62 -12.99 -0.68 2.47
C ALA A 62 -13.90 0.33 1.72
N LEU A 63 -15.14 0.54 2.15
CA LEU A 63 -16.07 1.52 1.55
C LEU A 63 -15.67 2.98 1.81
N CYS A 64 -15.03 3.26 2.95
CA CYS A 64 -14.58 4.61 3.30
C CYS A 64 -13.31 5.03 2.53
N TYR A 65 -12.62 4.08 1.88
CA TYR A 65 -11.37 4.33 1.18
C TYR A 65 -11.55 5.25 -0.04
N GLY A 66 -10.85 6.38 -0.04
CA GLY A 66 -11.02 7.47 -1.00
C GLY A 66 -9.94 7.55 -2.08
N LEU A 67 -9.15 6.50 -2.29
CA LEU A 67 -8.06 6.47 -3.28
C LEU A 67 -8.34 5.45 -4.39
N PRO A 68 -7.67 5.57 -5.56
CA PRO A 68 -7.77 4.59 -6.63
C PRO A 68 -7.41 3.17 -6.20
N TYR A 69 -8.17 2.19 -6.69
CA TYR A 69 -7.85 0.76 -6.60
C TYR A 69 -8.24 0.03 -7.89
N GLY A 70 -8.16 -1.30 -7.94
CA GLY A 70 -8.57 -2.09 -9.11
C GLY A 70 -7.92 -1.65 -10.42
N THR A 71 -8.67 -1.73 -11.52
CA THR A 71 -8.19 -1.36 -12.86
C THR A 71 -7.78 0.10 -12.93
N PHE A 72 -8.56 1.02 -12.33
CA PHE A 72 -8.23 2.44 -12.33
C PHE A 72 -6.90 2.73 -11.62
N GLY A 73 -6.66 2.12 -10.46
CA GLY A 73 -5.39 2.21 -9.74
C GLY A 73 -4.22 1.55 -10.48
N THR A 74 -4.44 0.43 -11.15
CA THR A 74 -3.39 -0.19 -11.97
C THR A 74 -2.99 0.71 -13.15
N ILE A 75 -3.95 1.37 -13.79
CA ILE A 75 -3.69 2.34 -14.87
C ILE A 75 -2.90 3.55 -14.33
N ASP A 76 -3.32 4.11 -13.20
CA ASP A 76 -2.60 5.18 -12.48
C ASP A 76 -1.13 4.82 -12.22
N TRP A 77 -0.92 3.63 -11.68
CA TRP A 77 0.41 3.10 -11.41
C TRP A 77 1.27 2.96 -12.68
N PHE A 78 0.69 2.47 -13.77
CA PHE A 78 1.39 2.32 -15.05
C PHE A 78 1.72 3.68 -15.69
N ILE A 79 0.78 4.62 -15.68
CA ILE A 79 1.00 5.98 -16.19
C ILE A 79 2.14 6.66 -15.45
N THR A 80 2.24 6.46 -14.13
CA THR A 80 3.34 7.01 -13.33
C THR A 80 4.71 6.48 -13.79
N ILE A 81 4.82 5.18 -14.13
CA ILE A 81 6.06 4.61 -14.71
C ILE A 81 6.43 5.30 -16.01
N VAL A 82 5.44 5.47 -16.88
CA VAL A 82 5.63 6.15 -18.17
C VAL A 82 6.07 7.60 -17.95
N GLU A 83 5.46 8.33 -17.02
CA GLU A 83 5.84 9.71 -16.70
C GLU A 83 7.29 9.79 -16.20
N ILE A 84 7.72 8.89 -15.31
CA ILE A 84 9.10 8.82 -14.82
C ILE A 84 10.07 8.62 -15.99
N ALA A 85 9.79 7.66 -16.87
CA ALA A 85 10.65 7.39 -18.02
C ALA A 85 10.71 8.58 -18.99
N LEU A 86 9.55 9.19 -19.29
CA LEU A 86 9.45 10.34 -20.18
C LEU A 86 10.11 11.61 -19.61
N THR A 87 10.16 11.75 -18.28
CA THR A 87 10.85 12.86 -17.62
C THR A 87 12.34 12.88 -17.99
N TYR A 88 12.99 11.72 -18.04
CA TYR A 88 14.39 11.59 -18.49
C TYR A 88 14.58 11.85 -19.99
N ALA A 89 13.55 11.59 -20.79
CA ALA A 89 13.54 11.96 -22.21
C ALA A 89 13.26 13.46 -22.44
N ASN A 90 12.97 14.24 -21.40
CA ASN A 90 12.49 15.62 -21.48
C ASN A 90 11.16 15.75 -22.26
N ILE A 91 10.26 14.78 -22.09
CA ILE A 91 8.95 14.72 -22.76
C ILE A 91 7.84 14.63 -21.69
N PRO A 92 7.69 15.62 -20.79
CA PRO A 92 6.68 15.54 -19.73
C PRO A 92 5.27 15.36 -20.31
N LEU A 93 4.58 14.30 -19.89
CA LEU A 93 3.29 13.88 -20.46
C LEU A 93 2.23 14.99 -20.42
N TYR A 94 2.15 15.70 -19.28
CA TYR A 94 1.15 16.74 -19.03
C TYR A 94 1.64 18.16 -19.28
N SER A 95 2.80 18.33 -19.94
CA SER A 95 3.31 19.66 -20.29
C SER A 95 3.99 19.67 -21.67
N PRO A 96 3.22 19.47 -22.77
CA PRO A 96 3.77 19.41 -24.13
C PRO A 96 4.66 20.60 -24.51
N TRP A 97 4.35 21.81 -24.01
CA TRP A 97 5.14 23.03 -24.24
C TRP A 97 6.55 23.01 -23.63
N LYS A 98 6.87 21.99 -22.81
CA LYS A 98 8.20 21.74 -22.24
C LYS A 98 8.96 20.62 -22.96
N TRP A 99 8.39 20.00 -24.00
CA TRP A 99 9.06 18.91 -24.71
C TRP A 99 10.38 19.37 -25.35
N GLY A 100 11.42 18.55 -25.21
CA GLY A 100 12.78 18.83 -25.70
C GLY A 100 13.54 19.89 -24.90
N LYS A 101 12.88 20.59 -23.97
CA LYS A 101 13.54 21.52 -23.04
C LYS A 101 14.09 20.72 -21.87
N LYS A 102 15.28 21.09 -21.42
CA LYS A 102 15.92 20.48 -20.25
C LYS A 102 14.97 20.50 -19.05
N TYR A 103 14.85 19.36 -18.37
CA TYR A 103 14.01 19.25 -17.17
C TYR A 103 14.40 20.30 -16.13
N GLU A 104 13.41 21.08 -15.73
CA GLU A 104 13.49 22.01 -14.61
C GLU A 104 12.53 21.54 -13.53
N ARG A 105 13.03 21.50 -12.29
CA ARG A 105 12.21 21.19 -11.12
C ARG A 105 10.98 22.11 -11.05
N PRO A 106 9.83 21.63 -10.55
CA PRO A 106 8.66 22.46 -10.35
C PRO A 106 8.98 23.65 -9.43
N LYS A 107 8.41 24.82 -9.73
CA LYS A 107 8.51 25.99 -8.83
C LYS A 107 7.84 25.67 -7.48
N PRO A 108 8.23 26.30 -6.37
CA PRO A 108 7.66 26.02 -5.05
C PRO A 108 6.12 26.04 -5.00
N ARG A 109 5.49 27.00 -5.70
CA ARG A 109 4.02 27.07 -5.82
C ARG A 109 3.42 25.87 -6.57
N GLU A 110 4.05 25.45 -7.66
CA GLU A 110 3.61 24.28 -8.43
C GLU A 110 3.77 22.99 -7.62
N LEU A 111 4.87 22.88 -6.87
CA LEU A 111 5.12 21.76 -5.97
C LEU A 111 4.07 21.68 -4.86
N LEU A 112 3.71 22.79 -4.23
CA LEU A 112 2.67 22.82 -3.19
C LEU A 112 1.32 22.37 -3.75
N LEU A 113 0.93 22.86 -4.94
CA LEU A 113 -0.32 22.46 -5.58
C LEU A 113 -0.34 20.99 -5.97
N LYS A 114 0.76 20.46 -6.53
CA LYS A 114 0.89 19.03 -6.86
C LYS A 114 0.85 18.17 -5.60
N SER A 115 1.60 18.55 -4.56
CA SER A 115 1.60 17.85 -3.27
C SER A 115 0.22 17.87 -2.62
N ALA A 116 -0.52 18.98 -2.68
CA ALA A 116 -1.88 19.04 -2.16
C ALA A 116 -2.81 18.04 -2.86
N LYS A 117 -2.72 17.91 -4.19
CA LYS A 117 -3.54 16.94 -4.96
C LYS A 117 -3.25 15.48 -4.60
N VAL A 118 -2.03 15.17 -4.15
CA VAL A 118 -1.67 13.80 -3.74
C VAL A 118 -1.97 13.57 -2.25
N ILE A 119 -1.62 14.53 -1.39
CA ILE A 119 -1.70 14.39 0.07
C ILE A 119 -3.14 14.57 0.58
N LEU A 120 -3.92 15.50 0.03
CA LEU A 120 -5.29 15.75 0.51
C LEU A 120 -6.21 14.52 0.36
N PRO A 121 -6.24 13.78 -0.78
CA PRO A 121 -7.00 12.54 -0.89
C PRO A 121 -6.59 11.46 0.12
N VAL A 122 -5.30 11.41 0.47
CA VAL A 122 -4.79 10.50 1.50
C VAL A 122 -5.30 10.93 2.87
N ILE A 123 -5.20 12.22 3.22
CA ILE A 123 -5.76 12.77 4.46
C ILE A 123 -7.26 12.51 4.53
N TYR A 124 -8.01 12.73 3.45
CA TYR A 124 -9.44 12.43 3.37
C TYR A 124 -9.71 10.96 3.72
N SER A 125 -8.95 10.04 3.14
CA SER A 125 -9.07 8.61 3.43
C SER A 125 -8.73 8.28 4.89
N ILE A 126 -7.71 8.92 5.46
CA ILE A 126 -7.32 8.74 6.86
C ILE A 126 -8.44 9.21 7.81
N VAL A 127 -9.00 10.39 7.56
CA VAL A 127 -10.08 10.96 8.40
C VAL A 127 -11.35 10.13 8.28
N THR A 128 -11.73 9.74 7.06
CA THR A 128 -12.96 8.97 6.81
C THR A 128 -12.85 7.54 7.35
N CYS A 129 -11.64 6.95 7.29
CA CYS A 129 -11.36 5.58 7.75
C CYS A 129 -10.64 5.51 9.11
N HIS A 130 -10.74 6.55 9.94
CA HIS A 130 -9.93 6.69 11.18
C HIS A 130 -10.11 5.53 12.18
N THR A 131 -11.22 4.80 12.10
CA THR A 131 -11.48 3.62 12.94
C THR A 131 -10.71 2.37 12.50
N ASN A 132 -10.14 2.36 11.29
CA ASN A 132 -9.42 1.24 10.73
C ASN A 132 -7.97 1.60 10.36
N TRP A 133 -7.05 1.25 11.28
CA TRP A 133 -5.61 1.45 11.09
C TRP A 133 -5.05 0.74 9.85
N THR A 134 -5.59 -0.40 9.45
CA THR A 134 -5.14 -1.11 8.24
C THR A 134 -5.35 -0.26 7.00
N THR A 135 -6.54 0.33 6.87
CA THR A 135 -6.88 1.20 5.74
C THR A 135 -6.09 2.51 5.78
N VAL A 136 -5.83 3.06 6.98
CA VAL A 136 -4.96 4.23 7.18
C VAL A 136 -3.53 3.95 6.68
N LEU A 137 -2.94 2.82 7.08
CA LEU A 137 -1.58 2.44 6.67
C LEU A 137 -1.49 2.27 5.14
N ILE A 138 -2.51 1.67 4.54
CA ILE A 138 -2.61 1.53 3.09
C ILE A 138 -2.67 2.89 2.40
N ALA A 139 -3.52 3.79 2.89
CA ALA A 139 -3.65 5.14 2.34
C ALA A 139 -2.31 5.90 2.40
N ILE A 140 -1.57 5.77 3.50
CA ILE A 140 -0.23 6.38 3.63
C ILE A 140 0.75 5.73 2.66
N GLY A 141 0.75 4.41 2.51
CA GLY A 141 1.61 3.68 1.58
C GLY A 141 1.43 4.10 0.12
N GLN A 142 0.25 4.59 -0.27
CA GLN A 142 0.00 5.13 -1.61
C GLN A 142 0.79 6.41 -1.95
N LEU A 143 1.45 7.05 -0.96
CA LEU A 143 2.29 8.24 -1.17
C LEU A 143 3.68 7.93 -1.73
N ILE A 144 4.07 6.66 -1.87
CA ILE A 144 5.41 6.27 -2.35
C ILE A 144 5.73 6.82 -3.75
N PRO A 145 4.83 6.75 -4.75
CA PRO A 145 5.07 7.38 -6.05
C PRO A 145 5.46 8.86 -5.93
N TRP A 146 4.85 9.59 -5.00
CA TRP A 146 5.16 10.99 -4.76
C TRP A 146 6.53 11.20 -4.10
N SER A 147 6.93 10.36 -3.13
CA SER A 147 8.28 10.46 -2.56
C SER A 147 9.36 10.10 -3.57
N ILE A 148 9.10 9.13 -4.46
CA ILE A 148 9.99 8.79 -5.57
C ILE A 148 10.06 9.96 -6.56
N LYS A 149 8.95 10.63 -6.86
CA LYS A 149 8.93 11.82 -7.71
C LYS A 149 9.83 12.92 -7.15
N ILE A 150 9.79 13.18 -5.84
CA ILE A 150 10.69 14.13 -5.17
C ILE A 150 12.16 13.72 -5.37
N ALA A 151 12.48 12.44 -5.17
CA ALA A 151 13.83 11.94 -5.38
C ALA A 151 14.25 12.08 -6.85
N ASN A 152 13.37 11.70 -7.78
CA ASN A 152 13.55 11.79 -9.22
C ASN A 152 13.79 13.22 -9.70
N ASP A 153 13.02 14.18 -9.19
CA ASP A 153 13.20 15.61 -9.46
C ASP A 153 14.58 16.09 -9.01
N GLY A 154 15.05 15.59 -7.87
CA GLY A 154 16.41 15.80 -7.41
C GLY A 154 17.46 15.20 -8.35
N TYR A 155 17.29 13.96 -8.81
CA TYR A 155 18.23 13.32 -9.74
C TYR A 155 18.24 13.93 -11.16
N ALA A 156 17.09 14.42 -11.63
CA ALA A 156 16.94 14.96 -12.98
C ALA A 156 17.33 16.45 -13.08
N SER A 157 17.24 17.18 -11.97
CA SER A 157 17.71 18.57 -11.88
C SER A 157 19.23 18.65 -12.14
N LYS A 158 19.67 19.63 -12.94
CA LYS A 158 21.11 19.93 -13.13
C LYS A 158 21.54 21.24 -12.47
N VAL A 159 20.74 21.77 -11.54
CA VAL A 159 21.10 22.95 -10.75
C VAL A 159 21.92 22.44 -9.56
N GLY A 160 23.24 22.61 -9.62
CA GLY A 160 24.21 22.04 -8.68
C GLY A 160 24.22 22.64 -7.26
N ASP A 161 23.05 22.95 -6.73
CA ASP A 161 22.86 23.55 -5.40
C ASP A 161 22.59 22.49 -4.32
N ASP A 162 22.86 22.82 -3.06
CA ASP A 162 22.52 22.02 -1.86
C ASP A 162 21.07 21.54 -1.84
N LEU A 163 20.16 22.33 -2.43
CA LEU A 163 18.75 21.99 -2.52
C LEU A 163 18.48 20.70 -3.31
N GLU A 164 19.29 20.38 -4.33
CA GLU A 164 19.15 19.11 -5.07
C GLU A 164 19.43 17.92 -4.16
N LYS A 165 20.53 18.00 -3.40
CA LYS A 165 20.94 16.97 -2.46
C LYS A 165 19.87 16.76 -1.39
N THR A 166 19.26 17.84 -0.88
CA THR A 166 18.15 17.76 0.06
C THR A 166 16.94 17.03 -0.54
N TYR A 167 16.51 17.37 -1.77
CA TYR A 167 15.39 16.68 -2.42
C TYR A 167 15.66 15.18 -2.59
N ARG A 168 16.86 14.83 -3.03
CA ARG A 168 17.26 13.43 -3.22
C ARG A 168 17.23 12.67 -1.90
N VAL A 169 17.84 13.22 -0.85
CA VAL A 169 17.90 12.58 0.46
C VAL A 169 16.49 12.47 1.07
N CYS A 170 15.73 13.56 1.12
CA CYS A 170 14.38 13.55 1.67
C CYS A 170 13.45 12.60 0.90
N GLY A 171 13.46 12.63 -0.43
CA GLY A 171 12.65 11.74 -1.26
C GLY A 171 13.00 10.26 -1.05
N LEU A 172 14.29 9.92 -0.96
CA LEU A 172 14.74 8.56 -0.68
C LEU A 172 14.35 8.10 0.73
N SER A 173 14.58 8.93 1.76
CA SER A 173 14.20 8.61 3.14
C SER A 173 12.70 8.41 3.29
N LEU A 174 11.89 9.31 2.70
CA LEU A 174 10.43 9.15 2.69
C LEU A 174 10.00 7.89 1.95
N THR A 175 10.65 7.56 0.82
CA THR A 175 10.34 6.34 0.06
C THR A 175 10.55 5.08 0.91
N VAL A 176 11.64 5.00 1.67
CA VAL A 176 11.89 3.88 2.58
C VAL A 176 10.78 3.79 3.63
N ILE A 177 10.47 4.90 4.32
CA ILE A 177 9.44 4.92 5.37
C ILE A 177 8.07 4.50 4.83
N LEU A 178 7.65 5.11 3.72
CA LEU A 178 6.34 4.85 3.12
C LEU A 178 6.26 3.43 2.56
N HIS A 179 7.36 2.88 2.03
CA HIS A 179 7.46 1.48 1.60
C HIS A 179 7.23 0.50 2.75
N MET A 180 7.86 0.72 3.90
CA MET A 180 7.60 -0.08 5.10
C MET A 180 6.10 -0.02 5.46
N ILE A 181 5.54 1.19 5.52
CA ILE A 181 4.13 1.41 5.91
C ILE A 181 3.18 0.70 4.95
N GLY A 182 3.42 0.79 3.63
CA GLY A 182 2.58 0.16 2.61
C GLY A 182 2.60 -1.37 2.67
N TRP A 183 3.75 -1.99 2.94
CA TRP A 183 3.84 -3.43 3.18
C TRP A 183 3.15 -3.85 4.47
N ILE A 184 3.29 -3.06 5.54
CA ILE A 184 2.58 -3.31 6.81
C ILE A 184 1.07 -3.28 6.58
N GLY A 185 0.57 -2.27 5.85
CA GLY A 185 -0.84 -2.17 5.48
C GLY A 185 -1.33 -3.36 4.63
N LEU A 186 -0.57 -3.76 3.61
CA LEU A 186 -0.92 -4.92 2.78
C LEU A 186 -0.94 -6.21 3.58
N GLY A 187 0.08 -6.46 4.40
CA GLY A 187 0.12 -7.63 5.25
C GLY A 187 -1.02 -7.62 6.26
N ALA A 188 -1.36 -6.47 6.84
CA ALA A 188 -2.53 -6.36 7.71
C ALA A 188 -3.82 -6.77 6.98
N ILE A 189 -4.06 -6.37 5.72
CA ILE A 189 -5.24 -6.87 4.96
C ILE A 189 -5.21 -8.38 4.71
N ILE A 190 -4.07 -8.90 4.25
CA ILE A 190 -3.95 -10.31 3.88
C ILE A 190 -4.14 -11.20 5.12
N PHE A 191 -3.65 -10.71 6.26
CA PHE A 191 -3.52 -11.51 7.46
C PHE A 191 -4.48 -11.16 8.59
N ASP A 192 -5.30 -10.11 8.50
CA ASP A 192 -6.41 -9.85 9.45
C ASP A 192 -7.30 -11.09 9.69
N PRO A 193 -7.54 -11.97 8.70
CA PRO A 193 -8.25 -13.24 8.93
C PRO A 193 -7.47 -14.27 9.78
N TYR A 194 -6.16 -14.10 9.97
CA TYR A 194 -5.25 -15.08 10.59
C TYR A 194 -4.72 -14.54 11.92
N LYS A 195 -5.11 -15.17 13.03
CA LYS A 195 -4.82 -14.75 14.43
C LYS A 195 -3.34 -14.70 14.85
N ASN A 196 -2.38 -15.06 13.99
CA ASN A 196 -0.97 -15.17 14.37
C ASN A 196 -0.17 -13.89 14.03
N ALA A 197 -0.51 -12.79 14.69
CA ALA A 197 0.13 -11.47 14.51
C ALA A 197 1.69 -11.49 14.57
N VAL A 198 2.26 -12.42 15.35
CA VAL A 198 3.72 -12.56 15.53
C VAL A 198 4.41 -13.17 14.30
N GLU A 199 3.83 -14.21 13.70
CA GLU A 199 4.38 -14.84 12.47
C GLU A 199 4.30 -13.87 11.30
N ILE A 200 3.25 -13.06 11.28
CA ILE A 200 3.01 -12.02 10.29
C ILE A 200 4.04 -10.90 10.41
N ALA A 201 4.24 -10.36 11.63
CA ALA A 201 5.26 -9.34 11.87
C ALA A 201 6.67 -9.85 11.49
N ALA A 202 6.99 -11.10 11.81
CA ALA A 202 8.24 -11.73 11.41
C ALA A 202 8.35 -11.81 9.87
N MET A 203 7.33 -12.33 9.18
CA MET A 203 7.35 -12.45 7.71
C MET A 203 7.48 -11.07 7.04
N MET A 204 6.84 -10.03 7.57
CA MET A 204 6.97 -8.67 7.03
C MET A 204 8.37 -8.08 7.25
N ILE A 205 8.95 -8.26 8.43
CA ILE A 205 10.33 -7.83 8.73
C ILE A 205 11.31 -8.57 7.81
N PHE A 206 11.15 -9.89 7.65
CA PHE A 206 12.00 -10.70 6.77
C PHE A 206 11.85 -10.32 5.30
N THR A 207 10.61 -10.14 4.82
CA THR A 207 10.35 -9.73 3.44
C THR A 207 10.94 -8.36 3.16
N THR A 208 10.82 -7.43 4.10
CA THR A 208 11.34 -6.07 3.91
C THR A 208 12.86 -6.03 3.99
N ALA A 209 13.47 -6.74 4.95
CA ALA A 209 14.93 -6.88 5.04
C ALA A 209 15.50 -7.57 3.80
N TYR A 210 14.82 -8.60 3.29
CA TYR A 210 15.19 -9.28 2.06
C TYR A 210 15.11 -8.33 0.85
N LEU A 211 14.03 -7.55 0.72
CA LEU A 211 13.89 -6.57 -0.35
C LEU A 211 14.96 -5.48 -0.30
N ILE A 212 15.29 -4.96 0.89
CA ILE A 212 16.38 -3.99 1.09
C ILE A 212 17.72 -4.58 0.66
N CYS A 213 18.06 -5.79 1.12
CA CYS A 213 19.29 -6.49 0.72
C CYS A 213 19.32 -6.77 -0.78
N TYR A 214 18.20 -7.21 -1.35
CA TYR A 214 18.04 -7.41 -2.79
C TYR A 214 18.26 -6.10 -3.56
N HIS A 215 17.72 -4.96 -3.10
CA HIS A 215 17.93 -3.65 -3.70
C HIS A 215 19.40 -3.23 -3.67
N MET A 216 20.09 -3.40 -2.53
CA MET A 216 21.52 -3.08 -2.43
C MET A 216 22.37 -3.94 -3.38
N CYS A 217 22.06 -5.23 -3.49
CA CYS A 217 22.72 -6.14 -4.43
C CYS A 217 22.44 -5.77 -5.89
N CYS A 218 21.17 -5.57 -6.26
CA CYS A 218 20.78 -5.15 -7.61
C CYS A 218 21.40 -3.80 -7.98
N TRP A 219 21.44 -2.84 -7.06
CA TRP A 219 22.11 -1.55 -7.27
C TRP A 219 23.59 -1.73 -7.63
N LYS A 220 24.33 -2.53 -6.85
CA LYS A 220 25.76 -2.79 -7.09
C LYS A 220 26.02 -3.49 -8.43
N TYR A 221 25.16 -4.42 -8.84
CA TYR A 221 25.27 -5.12 -10.13
C TYR A 221 24.87 -4.22 -11.30
N MET A 222 23.78 -3.47 -11.18
CA MET A 222 23.30 -2.56 -12.23
C MET A 222 24.30 -1.43 -12.49
N CYS A 223 24.94 -0.87 -11.46
CA CYS A 223 25.99 0.14 -11.62
C CYS A 223 27.25 -0.36 -12.36
N LYS A 224 27.48 -1.68 -12.40
CA LYS A 224 28.63 -2.27 -13.11
C LYS A 224 28.29 -2.64 -14.56
N CYS A 225 27.10 -3.18 -14.80
CA CYS A 225 26.72 -3.73 -16.10
C CYS A 225 26.05 -2.70 -17.01
N PHE A 226 25.32 -1.74 -16.44
CA PHE A 226 24.71 -0.65 -17.18
C PHE A 226 25.51 0.62 -16.89
N HIS A 227 26.22 1.14 -17.90
CA HIS A 227 26.59 2.55 -17.89
C HIS A 227 25.32 3.33 -17.52
N PRO A 228 25.31 4.07 -16.40
CA PRO A 228 24.09 4.27 -15.64
C PRO A 228 23.23 5.26 -16.37
N TYR A 229 22.21 4.78 -17.08
CA TYR A 229 21.08 5.62 -17.43
C TYR A 229 20.25 5.74 -16.14
N PRO A 230 20.30 6.88 -15.41
CA PRO A 230 19.58 7.05 -14.14
C PRO A 230 18.08 6.75 -14.27
N CYS A 231 17.52 6.92 -15.47
CA CYS A 231 16.17 6.51 -15.85
C CYS A 231 15.87 5.04 -15.54
N CYS A 232 16.66 4.10 -16.07
CA CYS A 232 16.41 2.67 -15.91
C CYS A 232 16.48 2.26 -14.44
N LEU A 233 17.40 2.87 -13.68
CA LEU A 233 17.58 2.60 -12.27
C LEU A 233 16.39 3.10 -11.44
N ILE A 234 15.88 4.29 -11.72
CA ILE A 234 14.73 4.86 -10.99
C ILE A 234 13.43 4.15 -11.36
N VAL A 235 13.24 3.76 -12.63
CA VAL A 235 12.09 2.94 -13.04
C VAL A 235 12.13 1.58 -12.34
N PHE A 236 13.28 0.90 -12.33
CA PHE A 236 13.43 -0.37 -11.62
C PHE A 236 13.16 -0.21 -10.13
N PHE A 237 13.75 0.81 -9.50
CA PHE A 237 13.50 1.11 -8.09
C PHE A 237 12.02 1.35 -7.83
N TYR A 238 11.35 2.17 -8.67
CA TYR A 238 9.92 2.44 -8.58
C TYR A 238 9.10 1.15 -8.62
N VAL A 239 9.33 0.28 -9.62
CA VAL A 239 8.58 -0.97 -9.76
C VAL A 239 8.68 -1.79 -8.49
N ILE A 240 9.88 -1.96 -7.95
CA ILE A 240 10.01 -2.81 -6.78
C ILE A 240 9.38 -2.18 -5.54
N VAL A 241 9.69 -0.92 -5.25
CA VAL A 241 9.20 -0.30 -4.01
C VAL A 241 7.69 -0.07 -4.04
N THR A 242 7.05 -0.06 -5.21
CA THR A 242 5.59 0.08 -5.34
C THR A 242 4.88 -1.25 -5.61
N THR A 243 5.56 -2.40 -5.54
CA THR A 243 4.93 -3.72 -5.81
C THR A 243 3.73 -3.98 -4.89
N HIS A 244 3.81 -3.59 -3.61
CA HIS A 244 2.68 -3.73 -2.69
C HIS A 244 1.48 -2.86 -3.09
N ILE A 245 1.68 -1.71 -3.74
CA ILE A 245 0.57 -0.87 -4.26
C ILE A 245 -0.22 -1.63 -5.32
N LEU A 246 0.46 -2.34 -6.22
CA LEU A 246 -0.21 -3.16 -7.23
C LEU A 246 -1.02 -4.30 -6.59
N ALA A 247 -0.43 -4.99 -5.60
CA ALA A 247 -1.13 -6.01 -4.84
C ALA A 247 -2.34 -5.43 -4.11
N LEU A 248 -2.19 -4.26 -3.47
CA LEU A 248 -3.27 -3.55 -2.79
C LEU A 248 -4.42 -3.19 -3.74
N HIS A 249 -4.14 -2.71 -4.95
CA HIS A 249 -5.18 -2.43 -5.93
C HIS A 249 -6.02 -3.67 -6.25
N PHE A 250 -5.37 -4.83 -6.40
CA PHE A 250 -6.05 -6.11 -6.64
C PHE A 250 -6.86 -6.58 -5.42
N PHE A 251 -6.26 -6.58 -4.22
CA PHE A 251 -6.94 -7.04 -3.01
C PHE A 251 -8.13 -6.15 -2.63
N LEU A 252 -7.98 -4.83 -2.69
CA LEU A 252 -9.06 -3.89 -2.42
C LEU A 252 -10.21 -4.03 -3.44
N ALA A 253 -9.89 -4.24 -4.72
CA ALA A 253 -10.91 -4.50 -5.74
C ALA A 253 -11.69 -5.79 -5.46
N LYS A 254 -10.98 -6.85 -5.04
CA LYS A 254 -11.59 -8.13 -4.68
C LYS A 254 -12.46 -8.03 -3.42
N ILE A 255 -11.99 -7.34 -2.39
CA ILE A 255 -12.73 -7.13 -1.13
C ILE A 255 -14.01 -6.31 -1.39
N ASN A 256 -13.90 -5.25 -2.19
CA ASN A 256 -15.04 -4.40 -2.56
C ASN A 256 -15.95 -5.00 -3.63
N ASN A 257 -15.58 -6.15 -4.22
CA ASN A 257 -16.24 -6.73 -5.40
C ASN A 257 -16.44 -5.69 -6.52
N ASN A 258 -15.44 -4.84 -6.74
CA ASN A 258 -15.48 -3.73 -7.69
C ASN A 258 -14.14 -3.61 -8.42
N MET A 259 -14.05 -4.25 -9.59
CA MET A 259 -12.83 -4.23 -10.40
C MET A 259 -12.57 -2.90 -11.10
N ASN A 260 -13.62 -2.08 -11.34
CA ASN A 260 -13.46 -0.79 -12.01
C ASN A 260 -12.54 0.16 -11.23
N GLY A 261 -12.49 0.02 -9.90
CA GLY A 261 -11.47 0.71 -9.11
C GLY A 261 -11.83 2.13 -8.65
N LEU A 262 -13.06 2.56 -8.93
CA LEU A 262 -13.62 3.82 -8.43
C LEU A 262 -14.54 3.52 -7.25
N PRO A 263 -14.35 4.18 -6.08
CA PRO A 263 -15.24 4.05 -4.93
C PRO A 263 -16.71 4.32 -5.31
N PRO A 264 -17.71 3.72 -4.65
CA PRO A 264 -19.11 3.98 -4.99
C PRO A 264 -19.60 5.38 -4.57
N ASN A 265 -19.09 5.91 -3.46
CA ASN A 265 -19.43 7.24 -2.92
C ASN A 265 -18.84 8.38 -3.78
N ILE A 266 -19.64 9.40 -4.09
CA ILE A 266 -19.24 10.57 -4.90
C ILE A 266 -18.01 11.29 -4.32
N ALA A 267 -17.97 11.54 -3.01
CA ALA A 267 -16.83 12.22 -2.38
C ALA A 267 -15.54 11.39 -2.53
N SER A 268 -15.62 10.08 -2.31
CA SER A 268 -14.50 9.15 -2.50
C SER A 268 -14.09 9.03 -3.98
N LYS A 269 -15.02 9.11 -4.94
CA LYS A 269 -14.70 9.20 -6.39
C LYS A 269 -13.93 10.47 -6.70
N ILE A 270 -14.39 11.62 -6.22
CA ILE A 270 -13.72 12.91 -6.43
C ILE A 270 -12.31 12.86 -5.85
N SER A 271 -12.17 12.35 -4.62
CA SER A 271 -10.87 12.13 -3.98
C SER A 271 -9.95 11.26 -4.83
N ALA A 272 -10.44 10.13 -5.35
CA ALA A 272 -9.66 9.23 -6.20
C ALA A 272 -9.24 9.89 -7.53
N ILE A 273 -10.11 10.68 -8.16
CA ILE A 273 -9.81 11.44 -9.39
C ILE A 273 -8.78 12.54 -9.13
N ILE A 274 -8.92 13.29 -8.04
CA ILE A 274 -7.95 14.33 -7.66
C ILE A 274 -6.58 13.71 -7.42
N PHE A 275 -6.54 12.56 -6.75
CA PHE A 275 -5.30 11.81 -6.50
C PHE A 275 -4.63 11.37 -7.80
N PHE A 276 -5.41 10.77 -8.72
CA PHE A 276 -4.95 10.37 -10.05
C PHE A 276 -4.36 11.54 -10.85
N ILE A 277 -5.03 12.70 -10.85
CA ILE A 277 -4.55 13.92 -11.53
C ILE A 277 -3.33 14.51 -10.82
N GLY A 278 -3.17 14.26 -9.52
CA GLY A 278 -2.10 14.79 -8.69
C GLY A 278 -0.76 14.07 -8.88
N LYS A 279 -0.81 12.75 -9.09
CA LYS A 279 0.36 11.91 -9.36
C LYS A 279 1.05 12.34 -10.64
#